data_AF-A0A820LB70-F1
#
_entry.id   AF-A0A820LB70-F1
#
_cell.length_a   1.000
_cell.length_b   1.000
_cell.length_c   1.000
_cell.angle_alpha   90.00
_cell.angle_beta   90.00
_cell.angle_gamma   90.00
#
_symmetry.space_group_name_H-M   'P 1'
#
loop_
_entity.id
_entity.type
_entity.pdbx_description
1 polymer ?
#
loop_
_entity_poly.entity_id
_entity_poly.type
_entity_poly.pdbx_seq_one_letter_code
_entity_poly.pdbx_strand_id
1 'polypeptide(L)'
;MLVAMNFGLVSRIISAYQPDPQTVINAFCKARTYFGQSSVMSYRWMLTMACIDRYTSSTANARIRKFANPRIACRVIFIIVVVWIIVPFHNWIFLNINGTACIWSSSAVATYNSALVVICGFIIPATVMITCAVLINNNLRHKRKRRRNNVSTSAASEANRLLRARDRQTLLMLYVEVSCYIIFTSPWAIFT
;
A
#
# COMPACT_ATOMS: atom_id res chain seq x y z
N MET A 1 2.28 -6.60 -7.28
CA MET A 1 1.15 -7.57 -7.31
C MET A 1 1.22 -8.49 -8.52
N LEU A 2 1.30 -7.98 -9.75
CA LEU A 2 1.43 -8.81 -10.97
C LEU A 2 2.59 -9.81 -10.92
N VAL A 3 3.78 -9.41 -10.46
CA VAL A 3 4.93 -10.33 -10.34
C VAL A 3 4.61 -11.49 -9.39
N ALA A 4 4.19 -11.21 -8.16
CA ALA A 4 3.81 -12.23 -7.18
C ALA A 4 2.65 -13.14 -7.67
N MET A 5 1.70 -12.60 -8.43
CA MET A 5 0.56 -13.34 -8.98
C MET A 5 0.99 -14.28 -10.11
N ASN A 6 1.87 -13.82 -11.00
CA ASN A 6 2.43 -14.65 -12.08
C ASN A 6 3.32 -15.78 -11.53
N PHE A 7 4.23 -15.48 -10.59
CA PHE A 7 5.01 -16.52 -9.91
C PHE A 7 4.10 -17.47 -9.09
N GLY A 8 3.02 -16.93 -8.53
CA GLY A 8 1.96 -17.65 -7.82
C GLY A 8 1.29 -18.73 -8.67
N LEU A 9 0.74 -18.30 -9.81
CA LEU A 9 0.02 -19.11 -10.78
C LEU A 9 0.93 -20.13 -11.47
N VAL A 10 2.14 -19.72 -11.88
CA VAL A 10 3.08 -20.60 -12.57
C VAL A 10 3.47 -21.79 -11.71
N SER A 11 3.76 -21.60 -10.41
CA SER A 11 4.04 -22.74 -9.53
C SER A 11 2.85 -23.67 -9.35
N ARG A 12 1.63 -23.13 -9.27
CA ARG A 12 0.40 -23.94 -9.09
C ARG A 12 0.10 -24.80 -10.32
N ILE A 13 0.36 -24.27 -11.52
CA ILE A 13 0.18 -24.99 -12.78
C ILE A 13 1.24 -26.09 -12.92
N ILE A 14 2.49 -25.82 -12.55
CA ILE A 14 3.57 -26.80 -12.59
C ILE A 14 3.38 -27.90 -11.54
N SER A 15 2.86 -27.55 -10.35
CA SER A 15 2.48 -28.52 -9.31
C SER A 15 1.40 -29.52 -9.73
N ALA A 16 0.59 -29.19 -10.75
CA ALA A 16 -0.43 -30.10 -11.25
C ALA A 16 0.16 -31.24 -12.10
N TYR A 17 1.41 -31.11 -12.55
CA TYR A 17 2.08 -32.06 -13.44
C TYR A 17 3.39 -32.64 -12.89
N GLN A 18 4.01 -32.02 -11.88
CA GLN A 18 5.27 -32.45 -11.25
C GLN A 18 5.26 -32.16 -9.74
N PRO A 19 6.11 -32.82 -8.93
CA PRO A 19 6.28 -32.48 -7.51
C PRO A 19 6.60 -30.99 -7.38
N ASP A 20 5.89 -30.34 -6.45
CA ASP A 20 5.86 -28.89 -6.27
C ASP A 20 7.30 -28.31 -6.22
N PRO A 21 7.72 -27.45 -7.17
CA PRO A 21 9.08 -26.88 -7.15
C PRO A 21 9.34 -26.01 -5.91
N GLN A 22 8.27 -25.67 -5.17
CA GLN A 22 8.31 -25.00 -3.87
C GLN A 22 8.90 -25.86 -2.75
N THR A 23 8.81 -27.19 -2.87
CA THR A 23 9.25 -28.17 -1.85
C THR A 23 10.53 -28.89 -2.25
N VAL A 24 10.94 -28.77 -3.52
CA VAL A 24 12.13 -29.42 -4.07
C VAL A 24 13.31 -28.45 -4.18
N ILE A 25 13.07 -27.17 -4.51
CA ILE A 25 14.14 -26.19 -4.78
C ILE A 25 14.15 -25.08 -3.72
N ASN A 26 15.12 -25.15 -2.79
CA ASN A 26 15.25 -24.18 -1.69
C ASN A 26 15.40 -22.73 -2.20
N ALA A 27 16.17 -22.54 -3.26
CA ALA A 27 16.35 -21.22 -3.89
C ALA A 27 15.03 -20.65 -4.44
N PHE A 28 14.15 -21.50 -4.98
CA PHE A 28 12.87 -21.08 -5.54
C PHE A 28 11.88 -20.66 -4.45
N CYS A 29 11.81 -21.42 -3.34
CA CYS A 29 10.97 -20.99 -2.22
C CYS A 29 11.44 -19.63 -1.66
N LYS A 30 12.75 -19.50 -1.41
CA LYS A 30 13.34 -18.26 -0.89
C LYS A 30 13.03 -17.05 -1.76
N ALA A 31 13.28 -17.19 -3.06
CA ALA A 31 13.01 -16.13 -4.03
C ALA A 31 11.52 -15.75 -4.06
N ARG A 32 10.61 -16.74 -4.07
CA ARG A 32 9.17 -16.48 -4.08
C ARG A 32 8.71 -15.71 -2.84
N THR A 33 9.10 -16.15 -1.65
CA THR A 33 8.70 -15.50 -0.39
C THR A 33 9.28 -14.08 -0.32
N TYR A 34 10.53 -13.90 -0.74
CA TYR A 34 11.20 -12.61 -0.81
C TYR A 34 10.49 -11.63 -1.78
N PHE A 35 10.32 -12.02 -3.05
CA PHE A 35 9.68 -11.16 -4.06
C PHE A 35 8.21 -10.92 -3.75
N GLY A 36 7.52 -11.92 -3.21
CA GLY A 36 6.14 -11.81 -2.77
C GLY A 36 5.99 -10.77 -1.68
N GLN A 37 6.75 -10.90 -0.59
CA GLN A 37 6.70 -9.98 0.54
C GLN A 37 7.12 -8.56 0.15
N SER A 38 8.25 -8.41 -0.56
CA SER A 38 8.75 -7.11 -1.02
C SER A 38 7.74 -6.39 -1.92
N SER A 39 7.13 -7.12 -2.86
CA SER A 39 6.11 -6.56 -3.77
C SER A 39 4.85 -6.12 -3.04
N VAL A 40 4.37 -6.91 -2.07
CA VAL A 40 3.18 -6.57 -1.30
C VAL A 40 3.45 -5.37 -0.40
N MET A 41 4.56 -5.36 0.34
CA MET A 41 4.91 -4.23 1.21
C MET A 41 5.12 -2.94 0.42
N SER A 42 5.87 -2.98 -0.68
CA SER A 42 6.08 -1.83 -1.55
C SER A 42 4.75 -1.25 -2.04
N TYR A 43 3.83 -2.11 -2.51
CA TYR A 43 2.51 -1.68 -2.96
C TYR A 43 1.72 -0.96 -1.84
N ARG A 44 1.71 -1.52 -0.62
CA ARG A 44 0.98 -0.92 0.51
C ARG A 44 1.52 0.46 0.85
N TRP A 45 2.84 0.62 0.88
CA TRP A 45 3.47 1.91 1.16
C TRP A 45 3.31 2.93 0.04
N MET A 46 3.33 2.50 -1.22
CA MET A 46 2.99 3.37 -2.35
C MET A 46 1.55 3.88 -2.25
N LEU A 47 0.60 3.02 -1.84
CA LEU A 47 -0.79 3.38 -1.61
C LEU A 47 -0.93 4.44 -0.49
N THR A 48 -0.23 4.22 0.62
CA THR A 48 -0.19 5.18 1.74
C THR A 48 0.38 6.53 1.30
N MET A 49 1.48 6.53 0.54
CA MET A 49 2.05 7.78 0.01
C MET A 49 1.14 8.46 -1.00
N ALA A 50 0.39 7.72 -1.81
CA ALA A 50 -0.61 8.30 -2.71
C ALA A 50 -1.72 9.01 -1.92
N CYS A 51 -2.13 8.46 -0.77
CA CYS A 51 -3.07 9.12 0.14
C CYS A 51 -2.48 10.41 0.74
N ILE A 52 -1.20 10.41 1.13
CA ILE A 52 -0.50 11.61 1.60
C ILE A 52 -0.38 12.66 0.49
N ASP A 53 -0.05 12.26 -0.74
CA ASP A 53 0.03 13.16 -1.90
C ASP A 53 -1.32 13.84 -2.19
N ARG A 54 -2.42 13.06 -2.15
CA ARG A 54 -3.78 13.60 -2.24
C ARG A 54 -4.10 14.55 -1.08
N TYR A 55 -3.65 14.25 0.14
CA TYR A 55 -3.80 15.14 1.29
C TYR A 55 -3.06 16.47 1.10
N THR A 56 -1.79 16.42 0.74
CA THR A 56 -0.96 17.62 0.53
C THR A 56 -1.49 18.48 -0.63
N SER A 57 -2.03 17.85 -1.68
CA SER A 57 -2.73 18.54 -2.77
C SER A 57 -4.06 19.17 -2.32
N SER A 58 -4.77 18.54 -1.38
CA SER A 58 -6.05 19.03 -0.86
C SER A 58 -5.91 20.22 0.10
N THR A 59 -4.73 20.46 0.67
CA THR A 59 -4.56 21.49 1.69
C THR A 59 -4.46 22.91 1.11
N ALA A 60 -4.78 23.92 1.92
CA ALA A 60 -4.67 25.33 1.51
C ALA A 60 -3.29 25.93 1.79
N ASN A 61 -2.49 25.29 2.65
CA ASN A 61 -1.17 25.74 3.02
C ASN A 61 -0.16 25.52 1.87
N ALA A 62 0.43 26.60 1.38
CA ALA A 62 1.40 26.58 0.28
C ALA A 62 2.67 25.77 0.60
N ARG A 63 3.09 25.70 1.87
CA ARG A 63 4.28 24.96 2.29
C ARG A 63 4.09 23.45 2.14
N ILE A 64 2.90 22.98 2.53
CA ILE A 64 2.52 21.56 2.41
C ILE A 64 2.21 21.22 0.95
N ARG A 65 1.61 22.13 0.18
CA ARG A 65 1.34 21.92 -1.26
C ARG A 65 2.63 21.77 -2.09
N LYS A 66 3.74 22.40 -1.69
CA LYS A 66 5.05 22.20 -2.34
C LYS A 66 5.56 20.75 -2.25
N PHE A 67 5.06 19.97 -1.30
CA PHE A 67 5.42 18.57 -1.15
C PHE A 67 4.78 17.67 -2.23
N ALA A 68 3.65 18.09 -2.82
CA ALA A 68 2.98 17.42 -3.95
C ALA A 68 3.69 17.67 -5.30
N ASN A 69 5.02 17.80 -5.29
CA ASN A 69 5.80 18.00 -6.50
C ASN A 69 6.15 16.64 -7.11
N PRO A 70 5.95 16.42 -8.43
CA PRO A 70 6.26 15.16 -9.09
C PRO A 70 7.73 14.72 -8.89
N ARG A 71 8.67 15.66 -8.78
CA ARG A 71 10.08 15.34 -8.48
C ARG A 71 10.26 14.74 -7.09
N ILE A 72 9.50 15.21 -6.11
CA ILE A 72 9.52 14.66 -4.74
C ILE A 72 8.84 13.30 -4.75
N ALA A 73 7.69 13.16 -5.43
CA ALA A 73 6.99 11.89 -5.57
C ALA A 73 7.90 10.78 -6.13
N CYS A 74 8.65 11.05 -7.22
CA CYS A 74 9.58 10.08 -7.77
C CYS A 74 10.70 9.69 -6.79
N ARG A 75 11.26 10.65 -6.04
CA ARG A 75 12.28 10.37 -5.00
C ARG A 75 11.72 9.48 -3.90
N VAL A 76 10.49 9.75 -3.44
CA VAL A 76 9.86 8.96 -2.39
C VAL A 76 9.55 7.53 -2.88
N ILE A 77 9.06 7.37 -4.11
CA ILE A 77 8.84 6.04 -4.70
C ILE A 77 10.15 5.25 -4.75
N PHE A 78 11.23 5.88 -5.20
CA PHE A 78 12.55 5.23 -5.25
C PHE A 78 13.01 4.78 -3.86
N ILE A 79 12.90 5.65 -2.85
CA ILE A 79 13.27 5.33 -1.46
C ILE A 79 12.44 4.14 -0.94
N ILE A 80 11.12 4.14 -1.18
CA ILE A 80 10.23 3.05 -0.75
C ILE A 80 10.65 1.72 -1.38
N VAL A 81 10.90 1.71 -2.69
CA VAL A 81 11.32 0.48 -3.38
C VAL A 81 12.65 -0.02 -2.83
N VAL A 82 13.64 0.85 -2.64
CA VAL A 82 14.95 0.45 -2.10
C VAL A 82 14.83 -0.10 -0.68
N VAL A 83 14.10 0.58 0.21
CA VAL A 83 13.90 0.14 1.59
C VAL A 83 13.22 -1.23 1.64
N TRP A 84 12.16 -1.43 0.86
CA TRP A 84 11.39 -2.69 0.86
C TRP A 84 12.03 -3.82 0.05
N ILE A 85 13.11 -3.57 -0.69
CA ILE A 85 14.00 -4.60 -1.24
C ILE A 85 15.01 -5.06 -0.17
N ILE A 86 15.54 -4.13 0.64
CA ILE A 86 16.56 -4.43 1.66
C ILE A 86 15.96 -5.12 2.89
N VAL A 87 14.83 -4.62 3.39
CA VAL A 87 14.20 -5.15 4.62
C VAL A 87 13.96 -6.66 4.57
N PRO A 88 13.34 -7.26 3.53
CA PRO A 88 13.10 -8.71 3.48
C PRO A 88 14.34 -9.54 3.14
N PHE A 89 15.54 -8.94 3.00
CA PHE A 89 16.77 -9.69 2.73
C PHE A 89 17.06 -10.76 3.79
N HIS A 90 16.65 -10.53 5.04
CA HIS A 90 16.76 -11.52 6.13
C HIS A 90 16.04 -12.83 5.79
N ASN A 91 14.91 -12.79 5.08
CA ASN A 91 14.16 -14.00 4.71
C ASN A 91 14.94 -14.89 3.74
N TRP A 92 15.85 -14.35 2.93
CA TRP A 92 16.70 -15.15 2.04
C TRP A 92 17.62 -16.10 2.82
N ILE A 93 18.07 -15.67 4.00
CA ILE A 93 19.04 -16.40 4.83
C ILE A 93 18.33 -17.44 5.70
N PHE A 94 17.23 -17.07 6.35
CA PHE A 94 16.60 -17.85 7.42
C PHE A 94 15.43 -18.76 6.98
N LEU A 95 15.04 -18.76 5.71
CA LEU A 95 14.10 -19.76 5.18
C LEU A 95 14.84 -21.07 4.87
N ASN A 96 14.23 -22.20 5.19
CA ASN A 96 14.71 -23.51 4.75
C ASN A 96 13.52 -24.43 4.42
N ILE A 97 13.77 -25.40 3.55
CA ILE A 97 12.81 -26.47 3.28
C ILE A 97 12.94 -27.48 4.41
N ASN A 98 11.84 -27.77 5.11
CA ASN A 98 11.77 -28.87 6.05
C ASN A 98 10.57 -29.77 5.66
N GLY A 99 10.87 -30.88 4.99
CA GLY A 99 9.85 -31.76 4.39
C GLY A 99 9.17 -31.13 3.17
N THR A 100 7.83 -31.09 3.16
CA THR A 100 7.00 -30.55 2.07
C THR A 100 6.60 -29.08 2.29
N ALA A 101 7.15 -28.42 3.31
CA ALA A 101 6.83 -27.04 3.62
C ALA A 101 8.10 -26.19 3.66
N CYS A 102 7.96 -24.95 3.19
CA CYS A 102 9.00 -23.96 3.33
C CYS A 102 8.75 -23.18 4.62
N ILE A 103 9.59 -23.42 5.62
CA ILE A 103 9.40 -22.98 6.98
C ILE A 103 10.60 -22.14 7.42
N TRP A 104 10.36 -21.23 8.35
CA TRP A 104 11.46 -20.49 8.98
C TRP A 104 12.31 -21.44 9.83
N SER A 105 13.63 -21.31 9.73
CA SER A 105 14.57 -22.15 10.46
C SER A 105 14.54 -21.90 11.98
N SER A 106 13.97 -20.79 12.42
CA SER A 106 13.85 -20.40 13.82
C SER A 106 12.50 -19.75 14.09
N SER A 107 11.87 -20.11 15.20
CA SER A 107 10.63 -19.50 15.69
C SER A 107 10.78 -18.00 15.93
N ALA A 108 11.96 -17.54 16.36
CA ALA A 108 12.24 -16.13 16.56
C ALA A 108 12.14 -15.30 15.27
N VAL A 109 12.59 -15.86 14.14
CA VAL A 109 12.52 -15.20 12.83
C VAL A 109 11.08 -15.18 12.32
N ALA A 110 10.31 -16.25 12.55
CA ALA A 110 8.89 -16.30 12.22
C ALA A 110 8.12 -15.19 12.97
N THR A 111 8.31 -15.08 14.29
CA THR A 111 7.65 -14.05 15.11
C THR A 111 8.06 -12.63 14.69
N TYR A 112 9.34 -12.40 14.39
CA TYR A 112 9.81 -11.12 13.87
C TYR A 112 9.15 -10.75 12.54
N ASN A 113 9.08 -11.69 11.60
CA ASN A 113 8.47 -11.48 10.29
C ASN A 113 6.96 -11.23 10.40
N SER A 114 6.24 -11.99 11.25
CA SER A 114 4.82 -11.75 11.53
C SER A 114 4.60 -10.36 12.14
N ALA A 115 5.41 -9.97 13.12
CA ALA A 115 5.33 -8.64 13.73
C ALA A 115 5.58 -7.52 12.72
N LEU A 116 6.58 -7.66 11.83
CA LEU A 116 6.84 -6.73 10.73
C LEU A 116 5.64 -6.58 9.80
N VAL A 117 5.03 -7.69 9.37
CA VAL A 117 3.90 -7.68 8.44
C VAL A 117 2.65 -7.07 9.07
N VAL A 118 2.39 -7.33 10.35
CA VAL A 118 1.25 -6.76 11.07
C VAL A 118 1.47 -5.28 11.36
N ILE A 119 2.60 -4.91 11.97
CA ILE A 119 2.85 -3.54 12.40
C ILE A 119 3.11 -2.63 11.19
N CYS A 120 4.12 -2.95 10.38
CA CYS A 120 4.52 -2.11 9.25
C CYS A 120 3.67 -2.34 8.01
N GLY A 121 3.04 -3.50 7.89
CA GLY A 121 2.22 -3.84 6.74
C GLY A 121 0.73 -3.59 6.92
N PHE A 122 0.19 -3.50 8.14
CA PHE A 122 -1.23 -3.26 8.40
C PHE A 122 -1.48 -2.03 9.28
N ILE A 123 -0.96 -2.00 10.51
CA ILE A 123 -1.28 -0.96 11.49
C ILE A 123 -0.81 0.42 11.01
N ILE A 124 0.47 0.56 10.63
CA ILE A 124 1.03 1.85 10.22
C ILE A 124 0.37 2.38 8.92
N PRO A 125 0.27 1.61 7.82
CA PRO A 125 -0.40 2.07 6.61
C PRO A 125 -1.87 2.43 6.84
N ALA A 126 -2.62 1.60 7.59
CA ALA A 126 -4.04 1.84 7.87
C ALA A 126 -4.25 3.14 8.66
N THR A 127 -3.49 3.33 9.74
CA THR A 127 -3.59 4.55 10.56
C THR A 127 -3.30 5.80 9.74
N VAL A 128 -2.22 5.79 8.95
CA VAL A 128 -1.87 6.92 8.07
C VAL A 128 -2.94 7.19 7.03
N MET A 129 -3.48 6.16 6.36
CA MET A 129 -4.53 6.32 5.36
C MET A 129 -5.83 6.87 5.97
N ILE A 130 -6.23 6.38 7.16
CA ILE A 130 -7.41 6.87 7.89
C ILE A 130 -7.23 8.33 8.29
N THR A 131 -6.06 8.68 8.86
CA THR A 131 -5.77 10.07 9.23
C THR A 131 -5.79 10.98 8.00
N CYS A 132 -5.19 10.56 6.88
CA CYS A 132 -5.25 11.32 5.62
C CYS A 132 -6.69 11.49 5.14
N ALA A 133 -7.52 10.45 5.18
CA ALA A 133 -8.93 10.53 4.78
C ALA A 133 -9.71 11.56 5.60
N VAL A 134 -9.55 11.54 6.93
CA VAL A 134 -10.19 12.49 7.85
C VAL A 134 -9.72 13.92 7.57
N LEU A 135 -8.41 14.12 7.44
CA LEU A 135 -7.82 15.43 7.17
C LEU A 135 -8.26 16.01 5.82
N ILE A 136 -8.31 15.19 4.77
CA ILE A 136 -8.82 15.59 3.45
C ILE A 136 -10.29 16.01 3.56
N ASN A 137 -11.12 15.24 4.28
CA ASN A 137 -12.53 15.57 4.47
C ASN A 137 -12.71 16.91 5.20
N ASN A 138 -11.92 17.16 6.26
CA ASN A 138 -11.94 18.44 6.98
C ASN A 138 -11.50 19.61 6.08
N ASN A 139 -10.41 19.45 5.33
CA ASN A 139 -9.94 20.46 4.38
C ASN A 139 -10.98 20.78 3.31
N LEU A 140 -11.63 19.76 2.77
CA LEU A 140 -12.69 19.91 1.77
C LEU A 140 -13.95 20.56 2.37
N ARG A 141 -14.33 20.23 3.60
CA ARG A 141 -15.42 20.90 4.33
C ARG A 141 -15.13 22.39 4.52
N HIS A 142 -13.92 22.75 4.94
CA HIS A 142 -13.51 24.15 5.07
C HIS A 142 -13.52 24.89 3.72
N LYS A 143 -13.00 24.26 2.66
CA LYS A 143 -13.04 24.83 1.29
C LYS A 143 -14.48 25.03 0.81
N ARG A 144 -15.39 24.07 1.07
CA ARG A 144 -16.81 24.17 0.72
C ARG A 144 -17.51 25.31 1.47
N LYS A 145 -17.25 25.47 2.77
CA LYS A 145 -17.81 26.55 3.60
C LYS A 145 -17.35 27.93 3.10
N ARG A 146 -16.05 28.11 2.85
CA ARG A 146 -15.51 29.36 2.28
C ARG A 146 -16.10 29.68 0.90
N ARG A 147 -16.23 28.68 0.03
CA ARG A 147 -16.81 28.86 -1.30
C ARG A 147 -18.28 29.24 -1.24
N ARG A 148 -19.08 28.62 -0.36
CA ARG A 148 -20.50 28.95 -0.19
C ARG A 148 -20.72 30.41 0.18
N ASN A 149 -19.83 30.99 0.99
CA ASN A 149 -19.91 32.40 1.39
C ASN A 149 -19.48 33.38 0.28
N ASN A 150 -18.74 32.93 -0.74
CA ASN A 150 -18.19 33.78 -1.81
C ASN A 150 -18.91 33.61 -3.17
N VAL A 151 -20.00 32.84 -3.27
CA VAL A 151 -20.73 32.67 -4.53
C VAL A 151 -21.74 33.80 -4.71
N SER A 152 -21.29 34.90 -5.33
CA SER A 152 -22.14 36.03 -5.73
C SER A 152 -22.44 36.04 -7.25
N THR A 153 -21.85 35.13 -8.03
CA THR A 153 -21.96 35.11 -9.51
C THR A 153 -22.30 33.72 -10.06
N SER A 154 -23.21 33.66 -11.02
CA SER A 154 -23.70 32.45 -11.70
C SER A 154 -22.60 31.66 -12.42
N ALA A 155 -21.63 32.33 -13.06
CA ALA A 155 -20.48 31.67 -13.68
C ALA A 155 -19.53 30.99 -12.67
N ALA A 156 -19.35 31.60 -11.49
CA ALA A 156 -18.56 31.01 -10.40
C ALA A 156 -19.28 29.80 -9.76
N SER A 157 -20.61 29.72 -9.87
CA SER A 157 -21.40 28.58 -9.38
C SER A 157 -21.13 27.29 -10.16
N GLU A 158 -21.10 27.37 -11.50
CA GLU A 158 -20.90 26.20 -12.38
C GLU A 158 -19.47 25.63 -12.23
N ALA A 159 -18.44 26.49 -12.25
CA ALA A 159 -17.06 26.09 -12.00
C ALA A 159 -16.88 25.45 -10.61
N ASN A 160 -17.57 25.96 -9.59
CA ASN A 160 -17.56 25.37 -8.26
C ASN A 160 -18.27 24.01 -8.20
N ARG A 161 -19.31 23.79 -9.01
CA ARG A 161 -20.03 22.51 -9.10
C ARG A 161 -19.13 21.42 -9.68
N LEU A 162 -18.42 21.72 -10.77
CA LEU A 162 -17.42 20.84 -11.38
C LEU A 162 -16.29 20.47 -10.40
N LEU A 163 -15.72 21.47 -9.70
CA LEU A 163 -14.69 21.21 -8.70
C LEU A 163 -15.19 20.33 -7.54
N ARG A 164 -16.43 20.54 -7.07
CA ARG A 164 -17.05 19.70 -6.03
C ARG A 164 -17.25 18.26 -6.49
N ALA A 165 -17.67 18.05 -7.74
CA ALA A 165 -17.82 16.72 -8.31
C ALA A 165 -16.47 15.97 -8.34
N ARG A 166 -15.40 16.66 -8.78
CA ARG A 166 -14.04 16.12 -8.78
C ARG A 166 -13.54 15.77 -7.38
N ASP A 167 -13.70 16.69 -6.41
CA ASP A 167 -13.29 16.46 -5.02
C ASP A 167 -14.06 15.27 -4.40
N ARG A 168 -15.35 15.11 -4.72
CA ARG A 168 -16.16 13.97 -4.28
C ARG A 168 -15.66 12.66 -4.89
N GLN A 169 -15.30 12.67 -6.17
CA GLN A 169 -14.75 11.49 -6.84
C GLN A 169 -13.42 11.07 -6.22
N THR A 170 -12.52 12.02 -5.93
CA THR A 170 -11.24 11.73 -5.25
C THR A 170 -11.45 11.14 -3.85
N LEU A 171 -12.39 11.69 -3.08
CA LEU A 171 -12.74 11.12 -1.77
C LEU A 171 -13.33 9.71 -1.89
N LEU A 172 -14.25 9.50 -2.83
CA LEU A 172 -14.88 8.19 -3.03
C LEU A 172 -13.84 7.14 -3.43
N MET A 173 -12.92 7.48 -4.33
CA MET A 173 -11.79 6.64 -4.68
C MET A 173 -10.97 6.26 -3.44
N LEU A 174 -10.65 7.23 -2.58
CA LEU A 174 -9.87 6.99 -1.36
C LEU A 174 -10.62 6.11 -0.34
N TYR A 175 -11.93 6.30 -0.18
CA TYR A 175 -12.75 5.42 0.65
C TYR A 175 -12.78 3.98 0.13
N VAL A 176 -12.97 3.80 -1.18
CA VAL A 176 -12.94 2.46 -1.79
C VAL A 176 -11.56 1.83 -1.62
N GLU A 177 -10.50 2.59 -1.84
CA GLU A 177 -9.11 2.16 -1.68
C GLU A 177 -8.80 1.69 -0.25
N VAL A 178 -9.22 2.46 0.76
CA VAL A 178 -9.10 2.10 2.19
C VAL A 178 -9.93 0.86 2.53
N SER A 179 -11.19 0.82 2.09
CA SER A 179 -12.09 -0.32 2.37
C SER A 179 -11.58 -1.61 1.74
N CYS A 180 -11.20 -1.58 0.47
CA CYS A 180 -10.57 -2.72 -0.20
C CYS A 180 -9.29 -3.12 0.52
N TYR A 181 -8.43 -2.18 0.89
CA TYR A 181 -7.19 -2.46 1.61
C TYR A 181 -7.46 -3.22 2.92
N ILE A 182 -8.43 -2.78 3.73
CA ILE A 182 -8.80 -3.46 4.99
C ILE A 182 -9.35 -4.86 4.71
N ILE A 183 -10.27 -5.01 3.76
CA ILE A 183 -10.92 -6.29 3.44
C ILE A 183 -9.92 -7.31 2.88
N PHE A 184 -8.99 -6.90 2.02
CA PHE A 184 -8.01 -7.82 1.43
C PHE A 184 -6.84 -8.12 2.38
N THR A 185 -6.54 -7.23 3.32
CA THR A 185 -5.41 -7.40 4.25
C THR A 185 -5.82 -8.11 5.53
N SER A 186 -7.08 -8.03 5.94
CA SER A 186 -7.56 -8.65 7.18
C SER A 186 -7.42 -10.17 7.23
N PRO A 187 -7.69 -10.96 6.17
CA PRO A 187 -7.52 -12.42 6.25
C PRO A 187 -6.05 -12.76 6.46
N TRP A 188 -5.15 -12.08 5.75
CA TRP A 188 -3.72 -12.27 5.92
C TRP A 188 -3.27 -11.97 7.35
N ALA A 189 -3.74 -10.88 7.96
CA ALA A 189 -3.37 -10.54 9.34
C ALA A 189 -3.88 -11.55 10.38
N ILE A 190 -4.98 -12.27 10.10
CA ILE A 190 -5.56 -13.28 11.00
C ILE A 190 -4.89 -14.65 10.83
N PHE A 191 -4.44 -14.97 9.61
CA PHE A 191 -3.81 -16.25 9.27
C PHE A 191 -2.26 -16.24 9.39
N THR A 192 -1.65 -15.14 9.84
CA THR A 192 -0.20 -15.07 10.15
C THR A 192 0.03 -15.22 11.64
#